data_AF-A0A9C9NGP3-F1
#
_entry.id   AF-A0A9C9NGP3-F1
#
_cell.length_a   1.000
_cell.length_b   1.000
_cell.length_c   1.000
_cell.angle_alpha   90.00
_cell.angle_beta   90.00
_cell.angle_gamma   90.00
#
_symmetry.space_group_name_H-M   'P 1'
#
loop_
_entity.id
_entity.type
_entity.pdbx_description
1 polymer ?
#
loop_
_entity_poly.entity_id
_entity_poly.type
_entity_poly.pdbx_seq_one_letter_code
_entity_poly.pdbx_strand_id
1 'polypeptide(L)'
;MIERLEIPESAFHPKPIFTEYPSPAVIQEIKAYVASTGEPHTWRGHTHSTPPEGSEVVYLDEFDVPTFGLKLDRVAPCPCCTPFHRKYKIGGKIAWFPNEAVIRLIGPQCYRSLNAEGHDIAESDLRIRQARERHSRYLISQLPILPHVIAVGEQTAVIAAGLDEFRNALQTRLRNVLRMPLWEQVRGGELTVLVEGRELRANKSGDHHVQSVVTHRRYATIEGFGVLDPREHSIAPGLHRKVERLREVQATLMAERDVRDTDDLSLRRAARAMSDGRKAIAAALERIEDHRRFVSPMTVATLRTWGKLSNTTLHMSFRRQQRNLYIGFEPEHCVRIEIPEEMERTLPMLPRLANE
;
A
#
# COMPACT_ATOMS: atom_id res chain seq x y z
N MET A 1 -35.31 15.35 -24.16
CA MET A 1 -36.50 14.81 -23.47
C MET A 1 -36.05 13.61 -22.64
N ILE A 2 -36.37 13.57 -21.35
CA ILE A 2 -36.09 12.39 -20.53
C ILE A 2 -37.18 11.37 -20.87
N GLU A 3 -36.80 10.30 -21.55
CA GLU A 3 -37.69 9.20 -21.91
C GLU A 3 -38.36 8.64 -20.64
N ARG A 4 -39.69 8.54 -20.68
CA ARG A 4 -40.48 7.89 -19.62
C ARG A 4 -40.34 6.39 -19.83
N LEU A 5 -39.90 5.67 -18.80
CA LEU A 5 -39.84 4.21 -18.82
C LEU A 5 -41.25 3.63 -18.64
N GLU A 6 -41.58 2.64 -19.45
CA GLU A 6 -42.77 1.82 -19.25
C GLU A 6 -42.48 0.79 -18.17
N ILE A 7 -43.19 0.88 -17.05
CA ILE A 7 -43.07 -0.04 -15.93
C ILE A 7 -44.42 -0.74 -15.78
N PRO A 8 -44.46 -2.09 -15.77
CA PRO A 8 -45.71 -2.82 -15.59
C PRO A 8 -46.42 -2.41 -14.30
N GLU A 9 -47.74 -2.27 -14.34
CA GLU A 9 -48.55 -1.92 -13.17
C GLU A 9 -48.33 -2.90 -12.00
N SER A 10 -48.13 -4.18 -12.31
CA SER A 10 -47.82 -5.23 -11.34
C SER A 10 -46.53 -4.98 -10.54
N ALA A 11 -45.59 -4.19 -11.05
CA ALA A 11 -44.39 -3.82 -10.32
C ALA A 11 -44.68 -2.85 -9.18
N PHE A 12 -45.78 -2.08 -9.23
CA PHE A 12 -46.16 -1.12 -8.19
C PHE A 12 -46.89 -1.77 -7.01
N HIS A 13 -47.39 -2.99 -7.17
CA HIS A 13 -47.99 -3.72 -6.05
C HIS A 13 -46.90 -4.21 -5.09
N PRO A 14 -47.05 -4.02 -3.76
CA PRO A 14 -46.15 -4.61 -2.78
C PRO A 14 -46.06 -6.13 -2.93
N LYS A 15 -44.83 -6.66 -2.83
CA LYS A 15 -44.54 -8.11 -2.92
C LYS A 15 -43.99 -8.61 -1.57
N PRO A 16 -44.85 -8.85 -0.56
CA PRO A 16 -44.45 -9.14 0.82
C PRO A 16 -43.95 -10.59 0.98
N ILE A 17 -42.91 -10.97 0.26
CA ILE A 17 -42.36 -12.33 0.23
C ILE A 17 -41.10 -12.50 1.09
N PHE A 18 -40.60 -11.41 1.67
CA PHE A 18 -39.38 -11.38 2.48
C PHE A 18 -39.72 -11.06 3.94
N THR A 19 -40.44 -11.98 4.59
CA THR A 19 -40.89 -11.85 5.99
C THR A 19 -39.75 -11.94 7.00
N GLU A 20 -38.62 -12.50 6.58
CA GLU A 20 -37.38 -12.60 7.35
C GLU A 20 -36.26 -11.86 6.62
N TYR A 21 -35.14 -11.66 7.33
CA TYR A 21 -33.94 -11.06 6.77
C TYR A 21 -33.51 -11.82 5.49
N PRO A 22 -33.42 -11.16 4.32
CA PRO A 22 -33.14 -11.86 3.07
C PRO A 22 -31.78 -12.57 3.07
N SER A 23 -31.78 -13.82 2.63
CA SER A 23 -30.57 -14.64 2.63
C SER A 23 -29.52 -14.14 1.62
N PRO A 24 -28.23 -14.48 1.81
CA PRO A 24 -27.20 -14.17 0.83
C PRO A 24 -27.49 -14.68 -0.58
N ALA A 25 -28.23 -15.80 -0.71
CA ALA A 25 -28.63 -16.33 -2.00
C ALA A 25 -29.57 -15.37 -2.77
N VAL A 26 -30.50 -14.72 -2.08
CA VAL A 26 -31.37 -13.70 -2.67
C VAL A 26 -30.57 -12.48 -3.12
N ILE A 27 -29.60 -12.04 -2.32
CA ILE A 27 -28.73 -10.91 -2.67
C ILE A 27 -27.92 -11.23 -3.95
N GLN A 28 -27.36 -12.44 -4.04
CA GLN A 28 -26.63 -12.88 -5.23
C GLN A 28 -27.54 -13.03 -6.45
N GLU A 29 -28.76 -13.55 -6.28
CA GLU A 29 -29.76 -13.63 -7.34
C GLU A 29 -30.05 -12.23 -7.93
N ILE A 30 -30.31 -11.24 -7.06
CA ILE A 30 -30.55 -9.85 -7.48
C ILE A 30 -29.37 -9.32 -8.28
N LYS A 31 -28.14 -9.48 -7.76
CA LYS A 31 -26.93 -9.00 -8.43
C LYS A 31 -26.75 -9.65 -9.81
N ALA A 32 -26.91 -10.96 -9.90
CA ALA A 32 -26.82 -11.71 -11.16
C ALA A 32 -27.89 -11.29 -12.16
N TYR A 33 -29.12 -11.05 -11.69
CA TYR A 33 -30.22 -10.56 -12.52
C TYR A 33 -29.93 -9.16 -13.07
N VAL A 34 -29.50 -8.22 -12.23
CA VAL A 34 -29.17 -6.86 -12.67
C VAL A 34 -27.98 -6.85 -13.63
N ALA A 35 -26.95 -7.65 -13.35
CA ALA A 35 -25.79 -7.77 -14.22
C ALA A 35 -26.12 -8.34 -15.61
N SER A 36 -27.13 -9.21 -15.72
CA SER A 36 -27.53 -9.82 -17.00
C SER A 36 -28.55 -9.02 -17.78
N THR A 37 -29.45 -8.29 -17.11
CA THR A 37 -30.57 -7.58 -17.75
C THR A 37 -30.38 -6.07 -17.84
N GLY A 38 -29.64 -5.45 -16.92
CA GLY A 38 -29.58 -3.99 -16.79
C GLY A 38 -30.88 -3.34 -16.30
N GLU A 39 -31.88 -4.13 -15.89
CA GLU A 39 -33.23 -3.67 -15.58
C GLU A 39 -33.64 -4.08 -14.16
N PRO A 40 -33.12 -3.43 -13.10
CA PRO A 40 -33.41 -3.83 -11.73
C PRO A 40 -34.92 -3.82 -11.41
N HIS A 41 -35.68 -2.90 -11.99
CA HIS A 41 -37.10 -2.73 -11.73
C HIS A 41 -37.97 -3.89 -12.23
N THR A 42 -37.44 -4.79 -13.07
CA THR A 42 -38.16 -5.98 -13.57
C THR A 42 -37.85 -7.24 -12.77
N TRP A 43 -36.92 -7.20 -11.81
CA TRP A 43 -36.62 -8.35 -10.97
C TRP A 43 -37.85 -8.81 -10.17
N ARG A 44 -38.07 -10.13 -10.11
CA ARG A 44 -39.33 -10.74 -9.59
C ARG A 44 -39.74 -10.21 -8.22
N GLY A 45 -38.81 -10.04 -7.29
CA GLY A 45 -39.06 -9.60 -5.92
C GLY A 45 -39.03 -8.09 -5.70
N HIS A 46 -38.77 -7.30 -6.73
CA HIS A 46 -38.69 -5.83 -6.62
C HIS A 46 -40.09 -5.22 -6.48
N THR A 47 -40.29 -4.39 -5.46
CA THR A 47 -41.48 -3.53 -5.32
C THR A 47 -41.15 -2.11 -5.81
N HIS A 48 -41.88 -1.63 -6.81
CA HIS A 48 -41.67 -0.34 -7.47
C HIS A 48 -42.59 0.78 -6.94
N SER A 49 -43.09 0.67 -5.71
CA SER A 49 -43.82 1.75 -5.03
C SER A 49 -42.92 2.53 -4.07
N THR A 50 -43.22 3.81 -3.86
CA THR A 50 -42.59 4.62 -2.81
C THR A 50 -42.87 3.97 -1.44
N PRO A 51 -41.86 3.78 -0.57
CA PRO A 51 -42.10 3.26 0.77
C PRO A 51 -42.93 4.27 1.59
N PRO A 52 -43.78 3.80 2.53
CA PRO A 52 -44.50 4.67 3.46
C PRO A 52 -43.57 5.62 4.22
N GLU A 53 -44.07 6.79 4.59
CA GLU A 53 -43.32 7.75 5.40
C GLU A 53 -42.91 7.12 6.74
N GLY A 54 -41.67 7.38 7.18
CA GLY A 54 -41.13 6.82 8.42
C GLY A 54 -40.78 5.32 8.36
N SER A 55 -40.81 4.68 7.20
CA SER A 55 -40.42 3.27 7.07
C SER A 55 -39.00 3.00 7.61
N GLU A 56 -38.79 1.79 8.14
CA GLU A 56 -37.45 1.31 8.45
C GLU A 56 -36.84 0.70 7.19
N VAL A 57 -35.55 0.98 6.94
CA VAL A 57 -34.81 0.42 5.81
C VAL A 57 -33.56 -0.29 6.30
N VAL A 58 -33.25 -1.43 5.67
CA VAL A 58 -32.00 -2.14 5.83
C VAL A 58 -31.36 -2.31 4.45
N TYR A 59 -30.14 -1.79 4.26
CA TYR A 59 -29.42 -2.02 3.01
C TYR A 59 -28.68 -3.34 3.06
N LEU A 60 -29.06 -4.29 2.22
CA LEU A 60 -28.47 -5.62 2.21
C LEU A 60 -27.10 -5.62 1.52
N ASP A 61 -27.01 -4.93 0.38
CA ASP A 61 -25.79 -4.79 -0.41
C ASP A 61 -25.94 -3.69 -1.47
N GLU A 62 -24.88 -3.46 -2.26
CA GLU A 62 -24.83 -2.53 -3.39
C GLU A 62 -24.74 -3.26 -4.72
N PHE A 63 -25.22 -2.64 -5.80
CA PHE A 63 -25.09 -3.14 -7.16
C PHE A 63 -24.91 -2.01 -8.17
N ASP A 64 -24.30 -2.34 -9.31
CA ASP A 64 -24.19 -1.45 -10.46
C ASP A 64 -25.03 -1.99 -11.63
N VAL A 65 -25.55 -1.07 -12.43
CA VAL A 65 -26.37 -1.38 -13.60
C VAL A 65 -25.50 -1.31 -14.85
N PRO A 66 -25.31 -2.43 -15.58
CA PRO A 66 -24.57 -2.43 -16.83
C PRO A 66 -25.26 -1.56 -17.88
N THR A 67 -24.48 -0.95 -18.78
CA THR A 67 -25.04 -0.12 -19.86
C THR A 67 -25.13 -0.82 -21.21
N PHE A 68 -24.59 -2.04 -21.37
CA PHE A 68 -24.56 -2.78 -22.64
C PHE A 68 -24.21 -1.91 -23.87
N GLY A 69 -23.18 -1.06 -23.73
CA GLY A 69 -22.74 -0.16 -24.81
C GLY A 69 -23.45 1.20 -24.88
N LEU A 70 -24.48 1.44 -24.06
CA LEU A 70 -25.14 2.74 -23.95
C LEU A 70 -24.26 3.75 -23.21
N LYS A 71 -24.08 4.95 -23.77
CA LYS A 71 -23.44 6.10 -23.11
C LYS A 71 -24.45 6.86 -22.25
N LEU A 72 -25.11 6.16 -21.33
CA LEU A 72 -26.06 6.76 -20.40
C LEU A 72 -25.43 6.88 -19.01
N ASP A 73 -25.59 8.06 -18.40
CA ASP A 73 -25.16 8.34 -17.02
C ASP A 73 -26.14 7.80 -15.98
N ARG A 74 -27.40 7.56 -16.38
CA ARG A 74 -28.47 7.00 -15.56
C ARG A 74 -29.23 5.98 -16.37
N VAL A 75 -29.46 4.80 -15.81
CA VAL A 75 -29.99 3.64 -16.54
C VAL A 75 -31.26 3.10 -15.90
N ALA A 76 -31.32 3.07 -14.57
CA ALA A 76 -32.42 2.46 -13.84
C ALA A 76 -33.37 3.49 -13.20
N PRO A 77 -34.70 3.24 -13.20
CA PRO A 77 -35.65 4.04 -12.45
C PRO A 77 -35.54 3.79 -10.94
N CYS A 78 -35.97 4.77 -10.14
CA CYS A 78 -36.00 4.62 -8.69
C CYS A 78 -37.43 4.80 -8.16
N PRO A 79 -37.96 3.83 -7.40
CA PRO A 79 -39.33 3.91 -6.89
C PRO A 79 -39.53 5.01 -5.84
N CYS A 80 -38.47 5.48 -5.18
CA CYS A 80 -38.58 6.47 -4.11
C CYS A 80 -38.79 7.90 -4.61
N CYS A 81 -38.17 8.29 -5.73
CA CYS A 81 -38.14 9.69 -6.16
C CYS A 81 -38.61 9.92 -7.59
N THR A 82 -38.28 9.02 -8.52
CA THR A 82 -38.64 9.16 -9.94
C THR A 82 -38.99 7.79 -10.51
N PRO A 83 -40.20 7.27 -10.22
CA PRO A 83 -40.56 5.90 -10.59
C PRO A 83 -40.49 5.67 -12.10
N PHE A 84 -40.83 6.67 -12.91
CA PHE A 84 -40.86 6.50 -14.37
C PHE A 84 -39.60 7.01 -15.10
N HIS A 85 -38.56 7.44 -14.39
CA HIS A 85 -37.38 8.05 -15.03
C HIS A 85 -36.06 7.52 -14.47
N ARG A 86 -35.09 7.32 -15.38
CA ARG A 86 -33.73 6.85 -15.08
C ARG A 86 -33.05 7.78 -14.07
N LYS A 87 -32.60 7.23 -12.94
CA LYS A 87 -32.06 7.98 -11.82
C LYS A 87 -30.64 7.60 -11.42
N TYR A 88 -30.30 6.32 -11.50
CA TYR A 88 -28.99 5.83 -11.06
C TYR A 88 -28.42 4.81 -12.03
N LYS A 89 -27.12 4.53 -11.84
CA LYS A 89 -26.33 3.57 -12.61
C LYS A 89 -25.35 2.86 -11.70
N ILE A 90 -24.67 3.61 -10.84
CA ILE A 90 -23.63 3.11 -9.93
C ILE A 90 -24.13 3.22 -8.49
N GLY A 91 -23.78 2.26 -7.65
CA GLY A 91 -24.07 2.26 -6.22
C GLY A 91 -25.56 2.16 -5.89
N GLY A 92 -26.33 1.47 -6.73
CA GLY A 92 -27.70 1.10 -6.39
C GLY A 92 -27.71 0.29 -5.09
N LYS A 93 -28.75 0.45 -4.26
CA LYS A 93 -28.90 -0.25 -2.99
C LYS A 93 -29.99 -1.30 -3.09
N ILE A 94 -29.70 -2.49 -2.57
CA ILE A 94 -30.72 -3.51 -2.30
C ILE A 94 -31.32 -3.18 -0.94
N ALA A 95 -32.46 -2.49 -0.92
CA ALA A 95 -33.11 -2.03 0.29
C ALA A 95 -34.24 -2.98 0.68
N TRP A 96 -34.12 -3.61 1.85
CA TRP A 96 -35.18 -4.39 2.46
C TRP A 96 -35.96 -3.52 3.45
N PHE A 97 -37.28 -3.62 3.40
CA PHE A 97 -38.21 -2.89 4.26
C PHE A 97 -38.93 -3.92 5.15
N PRO A 98 -38.46 -4.13 6.40
CA PRO A 98 -38.93 -5.24 7.24
C PRO A 98 -40.44 -5.20 7.49
N ASN A 99 -40.99 -4.02 7.76
CA ASN A 99 -42.42 -3.84 8.08
C ASN A 99 -43.35 -4.19 6.91
N GLU A 100 -42.88 -4.04 5.68
CA GLU A 100 -43.63 -4.38 4.47
C GLU A 100 -43.25 -5.77 3.92
N ALA A 101 -42.21 -6.41 4.46
CA ALA A 101 -41.63 -7.65 3.93
C ALA A 101 -41.25 -7.58 2.43
N VAL A 102 -40.84 -6.41 1.94
CA VAL A 102 -40.51 -6.17 0.52
C VAL A 102 -39.05 -5.75 0.32
N ILE A 103 -38.54 -5.99 -0.89
CA ILE A 103 -37.26 -5.42 -1.36
C ILE A 103 -37.54 -4.36 -2.42
N ARG A 104 -36.81 -3.25 -2.34
CA ARG A 104 -36.77 -2.21 -3.37
C ARG A 104 -35.33 -1.98 -3.82
N LEU A 105 -35.12 -1.96 -5.12
CA LEU A 105 -33.85 -1.59 -5.75
C LEU A 105 -33.85 -0.08 -6.02
N ILE A 106 -33.04 0.65 -5.27
CA ILE A 106 -33.09 2.11 -5.20
C ILE A 106 -31.73 2.74 -5.51
N GLY A 107 -31.72 4.02 -5.88
CA GLY A 107 -30.46 4.73 -6.11
C GLY A 107 -29.72 5.07 -4.80
N PRO A 108 -28.41 5.38 -4.88
CA PRO A 108 -27.51 5.52 -3.73
C PRO A 108 -27.95 6.54 -2.68
N GLN A 109 -28.71 7.56 -3.07
CA GLN A 109 -29.16 8.65 -2.19
C GLN A 109 -30.69 8.82 -2.19
N CYS A 110 -31.41 7.89 -2.83
CA CYS A 110 -32.83 8.10 -3.12
C CYS A 110 -33.74 7.94 -1.89
N TYR A 111 -33.33 7.16 -0.89
CA TYR A 111 -34.08 7.04 0.36
C TYR A 111 -33.90 8.24 1.28
N ARG A 112 -32.76 8.94 1.17
CA ARG A 112 -32.37 10.03 2.07
C ARG A 112 -33.37 11.19 2.07
N SER A 113 -34.02 11.45 0.93
CA SER A 113 -35.06 12.49 0.83
C SER A 113 -36.35 12.14 1.56
N LEU A 114 -36.59 10.85 1.84
CA LEU A 114 -37.77 10.37 2.59
C LEU A 114 -37.44 10.25 4.08
N ASN A 115 -36.27 9.69 4.41
CA ASN A 115 -35.81 9.55 5.78
C ASN A 115 -34.28 9.62 5.79
N ALA A 116 -33.74 10.80 6.10
CA ALA A 116 -32.30 11.04 6.09
C ALA A 116 -31.57 10.27 7.19
N GLU A 117 -32.15 10.22 8.39
CA GLU A 117 -31.57 9.52 9.53
C GLU A 117 -31.54 8.00 9.29
N GLY A 118 -32.66 7.41 8.87
CA GLY A 118 -32.73 5.98 8.53
C GLY A 118 -31.80 5.60 7.38
N HIS A 119 -31.61 6.49 6.40
CA HIS A 119 -30.61 6.31 5.35
C HIS A 119 -29.18 6.24 5.90
N ASP A 120 -28.80 7.21 6.73
CA ASP A 120 -27.44 7.31 7.28
C ASP A 120 -27.13 6.13 8.21
N ILE A 121 -28.09 5.68 9.02
CA ILE A 121 -27.98 4.47 9.87
C ILE A 121 -27.77 3.21 9.01
N ALA A 122 -28.64 2.96 8.03
CA ALA A 122 -28.56 1.78 7.18
C ALA A 122 -27.28 1.75 6.32
N GLU A 123 -26.80 2.91 5.88
CA GLU A 123 -25.54 3.00 5.16
C GLU A 123 -24.34 2.69 6.06
N SER A 124 -24.33 3.22 7.28
CA SER A 124 -23.29 2.94 8.28
C SER A 124 -23.22 1.44 8.61
N ASP A 125 -24.38 0.82 8.87
CA ASP A 125 -24.49 -0.62 9.13
C ASP A 125 -23.96 -1.46 7.96
N LEU A 126 -24.39 -1.15 6.73
CA LEU A 126 -23.90 -1.85 5.54
C LEU A 126 -22.37 -1.73 5.40
N ARG A 127 -21.80 -0.54 5.62
CA ARG A 127 -20.35 -0.33 5.55
C ARG A 127 -19.61 -1.15 6.62
N ILE A 128 -20.14 -1.22 7.84
CA ILE A 128 -19.56 -2.03 8.92
C ILE A 128 -19.58 -3.51 8.53
N ARG A 129 -20.73 -4.05 8.10
CA ARG A 129 -20.85 -5.45 7.66
C ARG A 129 -19.93 -5.79 6.50
N GLN A 130 -19.87 -4.94 5.47
CA GLN A 130 -18.98 -5.12 4.33
C GLN A 130 -17.49 -5.04 4.74
N ALA A 131 -17.13 -4.15 5.68
CA ALA A 131 -15.77 -4.08 6.20
C ALA A 131 -15.39 -5.33 7.00
N ARG A 132 -16.29 -5.81 7.88
CA ARG A 132 -16.12 -7.06 8.65
C ARG A 132 -15.90 -8.25 7.73
N GLU A 133 -16.75 -8.43 6.73
CA GLU A 133 -16.64 -9.54 5.76
C GLU A 133 -15.32 -9.47 4.97
N ARG A 134 -14.92 -8.26 4.54
CA ARG A 134 -13.67 -8.05 3.80
C ARG A 134 -12.44 -8.37 4.65
N HIS A 135 -12.42 -7.94 5.92
CA HIS A 135 -11.34 -8.25 6.85
C HIS A 135 -11.29 -9.75 7.18
N SER A 136 -12.44 -10.36 7.44
CA SER A 136 -12.55 -11.80 7.74
C SER A 136 -12.04 -12.63 6.57
N ARG A 137 -12.50 -12.34 5.34
CA ARG A 137 -12.04 -13.01 4.13
C ARG A 137 -10.54 -12.84 3.91
N TYR A 138 -10.03 -11.62 4.09
CA TYR A 138 -8.59 -11.36 4.01
C TYR A 138 -7.82 -12.22 5.02
N LEU A 139 -8.19 -12.17 6.30
CA LEU A 139 -7.52 -12.93 7.35
C LEU A 139 -7.57 -14.44 7.09
N ILE A 140 -8.73 -14.99 6.74
CA ILE A 140 -8.90 -16.42 6.40
C ILE A 140 -7.96 -16.80 5.24
N SER A 141 -7.87 -15.98 4.19
CA SER A 141 -6.98 -16.26 3.05
C SER A 141 -5.48 -16.22 3.41
N GLN A 142 -5.12 -15.46 4.45
CA GLN A 142 -3.73 -15.22 4.82
C GLN A 142 -3.24 -16.08 5.98
N LEU A 143 -4.16 -16.60 6.80
CA LEU A 143 -3.85 -17.37 7.99
C LEU A 143 -2.91 -18.57 7.72
N PRO A 144 -3.07 -19.34 6.62
CA PRO A 144 -2.16 -20.44 6.32
C PRO A 144 -0.72 -19.99 6.00
N ILE A 145 -0.56 -18.76 5.48
CA ILE A 145 0.73 -18.22 5.02
C ILE A 145 1.43 -17.43 6.13
N LEU A 146 0.68 -16.95 7.13
CA LEU A 146 1.20 -16.14 8.24
C LEU A 146 2.43 -16.74 8.96
N PRO A 147 2.50 -18.05 9.29
CA PRO A 147 3.71 -18.62 9.90
C PRO A 147 4.97 -18.44 9.03
N HIS A 148 4.83 -18.58 7.71
CA HIS A 148 5.93 -18.38 6.76
C HIS A 148 6.34 -16.92 6.69
N VAL A 149 5.38 -15.99 6.71
CA VAL A 149 5.68 -14.53 6.75
C VAL A 149 6.45 -14.17 8.02
N ILE A 150 6.05 -14.72 9.18
CA ILE A 150 6.75 -14.53 10.45
C ILE A 150 8.18 -15.06 10.36
N ALA A 151 8.39 -16.29 9.89
CA ALA A 151 9.72 -16.89 9.73
C ALA A 151 10.62 -16.07 8.79
N VAL A 152 10.08 -15.58 7.67
CA VAL A 152 10.79 -14.68 6.75
C VAL A 152 11.17 -13.38 7.47
N GLY A 153 10.25 -12.79 8.24
CA GLY A 153 10.50 -11.59 9.03
C GLY A 153 11.62 -11.78 10.06
N GLU A 154 11.64 -12.92 10.75
CA GLU A 154 12.67 -13.29 11.73
C GLU A 154 14.05 -13.43 11.08
N GLN A 155 14.13 -14.18 9.98
CA GLN A 155 15.38 -14.33 9.22
C GLN A 155 15.88 -12.97 8.69
N THR A 156 14.96 -12.15 8.18
CA THR A 156 15.26 -10.80 7.71
C THR A 156 15.77 -9.90 8.86
N ALA A 157 15.23 -10.05 10.07
CA ALA A 157 15.68 -9.28 11.24
C ALA A 157 17.11 -9.63 11.66
N VAL A 158 17.52 -10.90 11.58
CA VAL A 158 18.91 -11.30 11.82
C VAL A 158 19.86 -10.64 10.81
N ILE A 159 19.49 -10.66 9.53
CA ILE A 159 20.26 -10.00 8.48
C ILE A 159 20.34 -8.49 8.70
N ALA A 160 19.21 -7.88 9.03
CA ALA A 160 19.10 -6.46 9.32
C ALA A 160 20.00 -6.04 10.48
N ALA A 161 20.11 -6.87 11.53
CA ALA A 161 20.95 -6.59 12.69
C ALA A 161 22.43 -6.53 12.30
N GLY A 162 22.92 -7.48 11.49
CA GLY A 162 24.29 -7.43 10.96
C GLY A 162 24.53 -6.20 10.07
N LEU A 163 23.55 -5.80 9.27
CA LEU A 163 23.66 -4.57 8.47
C LEU A 163 23.68 -3.31 9.34
N ASP A 164 22.87 -3.25 10.38
CA ASP A 164 22.85 -2.14 11.33
C ASP A 164 24.19 -2.04 12.09
N GLU A 165 24.76 -3.17 12.50
CA GLU A 165 26.09 -3.24 13.12
C GLU A 165 27.18 -2.71 12.19
N PHE A 166 27.23 -3.20 10.95
CA PHE A 166 28.16 -2.72 9.93
C PHE A 166 28.02 -1.22 9.70
N ARG A 167 26.79 -0.73 9.56
CA ARG A 167 26.51 0.69 9.34
C ARG A 167 27.02 1.55 10.51
N ASN A 168 26.74 1.13 11.74
CA ASN A 168 27.17 1.86 12.93
C ASN A 168 28.70 1.89 13.03
N ALA A 169 29.37 0.76 12.75
CA ALA A 169 30.83 0.70 12.69
C ALA A 169 31.39 1.61 11.59
N LEU A 170 30.84 1.56 10.38
CA LEU A 170 31.22 2.41 9.25
C LEU A 170 31.08 3.91 9.58
N GLN A 171 29.93 4.32 10.09
CA GLN A 171 29.66 5.71 10.45
C GLN A 171 30.59 6.19 11.58
N THR A 172 30.81 5.37 12.60
CA THR A 172 31.74 5.69 13.70
C THR A 172 33.16 5.89 13.17
N ARG A 173 33.64 5.00 12.29
CA ARG A 173 34.98 5.12 11.69
C ARG A 173 35.10 6.34 10.79
N LEU A 174 34.13 6.59 9.90
CA LEU A 174 34.16 7.74 9.00
C LEU A 174 34.13 9.06 9.78
N ARG A 175 33.24 9.21 10.77
CA ARG A 175 33.02 10.49 11.46
C ARG A 175 33.98 10.74 12.60
N ASN A 176 34.15 9.75 13.48
CA ASN A 176 34.82 9.96 14.76
C ASN A 176 36.32 9.64 14.66
N VAL A 177 36.71 8.72 13.78
CA VAL A 177 38.11 8.29 13.62
C VAL A 177 38.78 9.01 12.46
N LEU A 178 38.24 8.88 11.25
CA LEU A 178 38.83 9.45 10.04
C LEU A 178 38.42 10.92 9.82
N ARG A 179 37.32 11.37 10.44
CA ARG A 179 36.69 12.69 10.17
C ARG A 179 36.49 12.95 8.66
N MET A 180 36.16 11.89 7.94
CA MET A 180 36.00 11.88 6.49
C MET A 180 34.55 12.23 6.14
N PRO A 181 34.29 13.35 5.44
CA PRO A 181 32.94 13.80 5.06
C PRO A 181 32.42 13.05 3.83
N LEU A 182 32.51 11.71 3.83
CA LEU A 182 32.19 10.90 2.65
C LEU A 182 30.73 11.07 2.22
N TRP A 183 29.81 11.08 3.16
CA TRP A 183 28.37 11.25 2.89
C TRP A 183 28.07 12.54 2.14
N GLU A 184 28.69 13.65 2.54
CA GLU A 184 28.50 14.96 1.93
C GLU A 184 29.00 14.99 0.49
N GLN A 185 30.03 14.19 0.16
CA GLN A 185 30.59 14.10 -1.19
C GLN A 185 29.80 13.17 -2.13
N VAL A 186 28.97 12.27 -1.58
CA VAL A 186 28.27 11.22 -2.34
C VAL A 186 26.75 11.30 -2.22
N ARG A 187 26.23 12.49 -1.89
CA ARG A 187 24.80 12.71 -1.68
C ARG A 187 24.01 12.37 -2.94
N GLY A 188 23.01 11.49 -2.81
CA GLY A 188 22.24 10.97 -3.95
C GLY A 188 22.94 9.84 -4.72
N GLY A 189 24.05 9.31 -4.18
CA GLY A 189 24.83 8.25 -4.79
C GLY A 189 25.72 8.71 -5.94
N GLU A 190 25.83 10.02 -6.20
CA GLU A 190 26.65 10.56 -7.27
C GLU A 190 28.05 10.93 -6.79
N LEU A 191 29.07 10.42 -7.49
CA LEU A 191 30.46 10.82 -7.31
C LEU A 191 30.76 11.93 -8.31
N THR A 192 31.38 13.02 -7.85
CA THR A 192 31.75 14.15 -8.72
C THR A 192 33.25 14.38 -8.72
N VAL A 193 33.75 14.97 -9.79
CA VAL A 193 35.13 15.45 -9.93
C VAL A 193 35.10 16.92 -10.32
N LEU A 194 36.12 17.66 -9.90
CA LEU A 194 36.36 19.03 -10.29
C LEU A 194 36.96 19.05 -11.70
N VAL A 195 36.34 19.81 -12.60
CA VAL A 195 36.85 20.03 -13.95
C VAL A 195 37.07 21.52 -14.12
N GLU A 196 38.31 21.89 -14.42
CA GLU A 196 38.65 23.25 -14.83
C GLU A 196 38.11 23.48 -16.25
N GLY A 197 37.14 24.38 -16.34
CA GLY A 197 36.57 24.86 -17.58
C GLY A 197 36.94 26.32 -17.83
N ARG A 198 36.71 26.78 -19.05
CA ARG A 198 36.78 28.19 -19.41
C ARG A 198 35.39 28.65 -19.77
N GLU A 199 34.84 29.61 -19.02
CA GLU A 199 33.55 30.24 -19.34
C GLU A 199 33.78 31.67 -19.79
N LEU A 200 33.08 32.07 -20.85
CA LEU A 200 32.99 33.47 -21.27
C LEU A 200 31.98 34.17 -20.37
N ARG A 201 32.43 35.17 -19.60
CA ARG A 201 31.54 36.04 -18.83
C ARG A 201 31.62 37.47 -19.35
N ALA A 202 30.45 38.08 -19.51
CA ALA A 202 30.34 39.51 -19.80
C ALA A 202 30.52 40.30 -18.50
N ASN A 203 31.35 41.34 -18.52
CA ASN A 203 31.42 42.32 -17.44
C ASN A 203 30.22 43.29 -17.52
N LYS A 204 30.09 44.20 -16.54
CA LYS A 204 29.03 45.23 -16.55
C LYS A 204 29.06 46.17 -17.77
N SER A 205 30.18 46.23 -18.48
CA SER A 205 30.38 47.03 -19.70
C SER A 205 30.03 46.29 -20.99
N GLY A 206 29.70 44.99 -20.92
CA GLY A 206 29.41 44.15 -22.08
C GLY A 206 30.63 43.45 -22.71
N ASP A 207 31.84 43.68 -22.20
CA ASP A 207 33.03 43.00 -22.70
C ASP A 207 33.10 41.57 -22.16
N HIS A 208 33.46 40.64 -23.05
CA HIS A 208 33.59 39.24 -22.70
C HIS A 208 35.03 38.96 -22.26
N HIS A 209 35.19 38.33 -21.09
CA HIS A 209 36.46 37.79 -20.66
C HIS A 209 36.33 36.30 -20.36
N VAL A 210 37.41 35.56 -20.61
CA VAL A 210 37.48 34.13 -20.31
C VAL A 210 37.87 33.98 -18.85
N GLN A 211 36.96 33.48 -18.02
CA GLN A 211 37.22 33.15 -16.63
C GLN A 211 37.41 31.63 -16.50
N SER A 212 38.47 31.21 -15.78
CA SER A 212 38.59 29.80 -15.37
C SER A 212 37.53 29.52 -14.31
N VAL A 213 36.67 28.53 -14.55
CA VAL A 213 35.61 28.12 -13.64
C VAL A 213 35.81 26.66 -13.31
N VAL A 214 35.84 26.34 -12.02
CA VAL A 214 35.85 24.96 -11.56
C VAL A 214 34.40 24.51 -11.43
N THR A 215 34.05 23.46 -12.18
CA THR A 215 32.69 22.89 -12.15
C THR A 215 32.73 21.46 -11.63
N HIS A 216 31.70 21.05 -10.91
CA HIS A 216 31.51 19.66 -10.54
C HIS A 216 30.93 18.89 -11.72
N ARG A 217 31.64 17.87 -12.19
CA ARG A 217 31.15 16.94 -13.21
C ARG A 217 30.90 15.58 -12.58
N ARG A 218 29.73 14.99 -12.85
CA ARG A 218 29.43 13.62 -12.45
C ARG A 218 30.44 12.66 -13.06
N TYR A 219 31.08 11.88 -12.20
CA TYR A 219 32.04 10.83 -12.56
C TYR A 219 31.34 9.47 -12.65
N ALA A 220 30.64 9.07 -11.59
CA ALA A 220 29.96 7.78 -11.51
C ALA A 220 28.81 7.82 -10.50
N THR A 221 28.06 6.73 -10.40
CA THR A 221 27.12 6.47 -9.30
C THR A 221 27.54 5.26 -8.50
N ILE A 222 27.22 5.26 -7.21
CA ILE A 222 27.41 4.14 -6.30
C ILE A 222 26.06 3.63 -5.78
N GLU A 223 25.92 2.32 -5.71
CA GLU A 223 24.72 1.68 -5.17
C GLU A 223 24.82 1.54 -3.65
N GLY A 224 23.68 1.41 -2.96
CA GLY A 224 23.65 1.26 -1.50
C GLY A 224 24.16 2.46 -0.71
N PHE A 225 24.28 3.63 -1.34
CA PHE A 225 24.82 4.84 -0.70
C PHE A 225 24.00 5.27 0.53
N GLY A 226 22.74 4.81 0.68
CA GLY A 226 21.92 5.01 1.86
C GLY A 226 22.57 4.53 3.17
N VAL A 227 23.48 3.55 3.11
CA VAL A 227 24.24 3.10 4.29
C VAL A 227 25.14 4.19 4.88
N LEU A 228 25.50 5.21 4.09
CA LEU A 228 26.29 6.36 4.53
C LEU A 228 25.44 7.47 5.16
N ASP A 229 24.12 7.46 5.00
CA ASP A 229 23.25 8.51 5.52
C ASP A 229 23.21 8.45 7.06
N PRO A 230 23.64 9.50 7.78
CA PRO A 230 23.59 9.52 9.24
C PRO A 230 22.20 9.61 9.85
N ARG A 231 21.19 9.99 9.06
CA ARG A 231 19.79 10.06 9.50
C ARG A 231 19.09 8.71 9.38
N GLU A 232 19.75 7.75 8.75
CA GLU A 232 19.22 6.44 8.49
C GLU A 232 18.96 5.68 9.80
N HIS A 233 17.72 5.24 10.00
CA HIS A 233 17.34 4.51 11.21
C HIS A 233 17.74 3.04 11.13
N SER A 234 18.06 2.41 12.27
CA SER A 234 18.28 0.95 12.32
C SER A 234 17.06 0.18 11.83
N ILE A 235 17.27 -0.85 11.01
CA ILE A 235 16.23 -1.65 10.38
C ILE A 235 15.69 -2.70 11.35
N ALA A 236 16.58 -3.40 12.06
CA ALA A 236 16.23 -4.57 12.87
C ALA A 236 15.21 -4.28 13.99
N PRO A 237 15.35 -3.21 14.80
CA PRO A 237 14.41 -2.95 15.90
C PRO A 237 12.98 -2.69 15.41
N GLY A 238 12.84 -1.99 14.28
CA GLY A 238 11.53 -1.75 13.66
C GLY A 238 10.89 -3.05 13.16
N LEU A 239 11.71 -3.92 12.55
CA LEU A 239 11.27 -5.20 12.02
C LEU A 239 10.87 -6.19 13.13
N HIS A 240 11.66 -6.31 14.20
CA HIS A 240 11.31 -7.14 15.37
C HIS A 240 9.94 -6.78 15.95
N ARG A 241 9.65 -5.48 16.16
CA ARG A 241 8.34 -5.04 16.65
C ARG A 241 7.19 -5.44 15.72
N LYS A 242 7.43 -5.46 14.40
CA LYS A 242 6.42 -5.91 13.43
C LYS A 242 6.22 -7.41 13.48
N VAL A 243 7.30 -8.19 13.59
CA VAL A 243 7.25 -9.65 13.73
C VAL A 243 6.53 -10.07 15.01
N GLU A 244 6.84 -9.47 16.16
CA GLU A 244 6.13 -9.77 17.42
C GLU A 244 4.63 -9.50 17.30
N ARG A 245 4.26 -8.37 16.70
CA ARG A 245 2.84 -8.06 16.46
C ARG A 245 2.16 -9.06 15.51
N LEU A 246 2.87 -9.62 14.54
CA LEU A 246 2.33 -10.68 13.69
C LEU A 246 2.13 -11.99 14.47
N ARG A 247 3.04 -12.32 15.40
CA ARG A 247 2.88 -13.47 16.30
C ARG A 247 1.69 -13.29 17.24
N GLU A 248 1.50 -12.09 17.80
CA GLU A 248 0.31 -11.76 18.59
C GLU A 248 -0.98 -11.99 17.79
N VAL A 249 -1.04 -11.50 16.55
CA VAL A 249 -2.17 -11.73 15.64
C VAL A 249 -2.37 -13.22 15.36
N GLN A 250 -1.30 -13.96 15.10
CA GLN A 250 -1.38 -15.40 14.88
C GLN A 250 -1.96 -16.12 16.11
N ALA A 251 -1.45 -15.80 17.30
CA ALA A 251 -1.91 -16.40 18.55
C ALA A 251 -3.39 -16.10 18.81
N THR A 252 -3.82 -14.85 18.66
CA THR A 252 -5.24 -14.47 18.79
C THR A 252 -6.11 -15.23 17.81
N LEU A 253 -5.75 -15.29 16.53
CA LEU A 253 -6.58 -15.94 15.50
C LEU A 253 -6.60 -17.47 15.62
N MET A 254 -5.55 -18.09 16.19
CA MET A 254 -5.51 -19.54 16.45
C MET A 254 -6.28 -19.94 17.71
N ALA A 255 -6.45 -19.03 18.66
CA ALA A 255 -7.25 -19.27 19.87
C ALA A 255 -8.75 -19.29 19.57
N GLU A 256 -9.18 -18.59 18.52
CA GLU A 256 -10.58 -18.54 18.09
C GLU A 256 -10.97 -19.78 17.27
N ARG A 257 -12.20 -20.28 17.49
CA ARG A 257 -12.73 -21.42 16.74
C ARG A 257 -13.04 -21.06 15.28
N ASP A 258 -13.54 -19.84 15.05
CA ASP A 258 -13.76 -19.24 13.74
C ASP A 258 -13.37 -17.76 13.79
N VAL A 259 -12.56 -17.31 12.82
CA VAL A 259 -12.19 -15.89 12.65
C VAL A 259 -13.44 -14.99 12.55
N ARG A 260 -14.55 -15.54 12.03
CA ARG A 260 -15.81 -14.81 11.90
C ARG A 260 -16.50 -14.50 13.22
N ASP A 261 -16.11 -15.14 14.31
CA ASP A 261 -16.67 -14.90 15.64
C ASP A 261 -15.94 -13.77 16.38
N THR A 262 -14.75 -13.37 15.90
CA THR A 262 -13.96 -12.27 16.47
C THR A 262 -14.70 -10.92 16.36
N ASP A 263 -14.56 -10.05 17.37
CA ASP A 263 -15.16 -8.71 17.32
C ASP A 263 -14.58 -7.84 16.18
N ASP A 264 -15.37 -6.87 15.70
CA ASP A 264 -15.00 -6.02 14.55
C ASP A 264 -13.69 -5.25 14.75
N LEU A 265 -13.45 -4.78 15.98
CA LEU A 265 -12.28 -3.99 16.29
C LEU A 265 -11.02 -4.86 16.24
N SER A 266 -11.09 -6.06 16.80
CA SER A 266 -10.01 -7.05 16.75
C SER A 266 -9.73 -7.53 15.33
N LEU A 267 -10.77 -7.84 14.54
CA LEU A 267 -10.63 -8.18 13.12
C LEU A 267 -9.91 -7.08 12.32
N ARG A 268 -10.34 -5.83 12.49
CA ARG A 268 -9.72 -4.68 11.81
C ARG A 268 -8.27 -4.49 12.25
N ARG A 269 -7.98 -4.62 13.54
CA ARG A 269 -6.62 -4.49 14.09
C ARG A 269 -5.71 -5.59 13.56
N ALA A 270 -6.20 -6.84 13.51
CA ALA A 270 -5.46 -7.99 12.98
C ALA A 270 -5.19 -7.83 11.48
N ALA A 271 -6.20 -7.50 10.67
CA ALA A 271 -6.05 -7.31 9.23
C ALA A 271 -5.03 -6.19 8.92
N ARG A 272 -5.11 -5.06 9.64
CA ARG A 272 -4.15 -3.97 9.51
C ARG A 272 -2.75 -4.38 9.94
N ALA A 273 -2.60 -5.02 11.09
CA ALA A 273 -1.31 -5.48 11.60
C ALA A 273 -0.63 -6.45 10.62
N MET A 274 -1.40 -7.37 10.02
CA MET A 274 -0.92 -8.31 9.02
C MET A 274 -0.46 -7.60 7.73
N SER A 275 -1.29 -6.71 7.17
CA SER A 275 -0.92 -5.91 6.00
C SER A 275 0.32 -5.05 6.26
N ASP A 276 0.33 -4.30 7.37
CA ASP A 276 1.42 -3.40 7.72
C ASP A 276 2.72 -4.17 8.02
N GLY A 277 2.62 -5.34 8.67
CA GLY A 277 3.75 -6.21 8.95
C GLY A 277 4.38 -6.78 7.68
N ARG A 278 3.58 -7.31 6.77
CA ARG A 278 4.04 -7.82 5.46
C ARG A 278 4.75 -6.72 4.65
N LYS A 279 4.13 -5.54 4.53
CA LYS A 279 4.73 -4.38 3.84
C LYS A 279 6.05 -3.96 4.48
N ALA A 280 6.13 -3.96 5.81
CA ALA A 280 7.37 -3.62 6.52
C ALA A 280 8.48 -4.65 6.27
N ILE A 281 8.16 -5.95 6.21
CA ILE A 281 9.13 -7.00 5.87
C ILE A 281 9.62 -6.82 4.43
N ALA A 282 8.71 -6.59 3.47
CA ALA A 282 9.09 -6.35 2.07
C ALA A 282 10.01 -5.13 1.91
N ALA A 283 9.64 -3.99 2.51
CA ALA A 283 10.46 -2.78 2.49
C ALA A 283 11.83 -2.99 3.18
N ALA A 284 11.89 -3.80 4.24
CA ALA A 284 13.15 -4.14 4.88
C ALA A 284 14.04 -4.99 3.96
N LEU A 285 13.48 -5.99 3.26
CA LEU A 285 14.22 -6.81 2.30
C LEU A 285 14.83 -5.95 1.18
N GLU A 286 14.04 -5.06 0.56
CA GLU A 286 14.51 -4.15 -0.49
C GLU A 286 15.63 -3.24 0.01
N ARG A 287 15.45 -2.66 1.21
CA ARG A 287 16.44 -1.76 1.82
C ARG A 287 17.74 -2.47 2.20
N ILE A 288 17.64 -3.70 2.74
CA ILE A 288 18.81 -4.53 3.02
C ILE A 288 19.56 -4.85 1.73
N GLU A 289 18.83 -5.23 0.67
CA GLU A 289 19.42 -5.53 -0.63
C GLU A 289 20.17 -4.32 -1.19
N ASP A 290 19.56 -3.15 -1.21
CA ASP A 290 20.20 -1.91 -1.65
C ASP A 290 21.47 -1.63 -0.83
N HIS A 291 21.38 -1.61 0.50
CA HIS A 291 22.53 -1.31 1.35
C HIS A 291 23.68 -2.32 1.21
N ARG A 292 23.38 -3.61 0.97
CA ARG A 292 24.42 -4.62 0.71
C ARG A 292 25.21 -4.32 -0.56
N ARG A 293 24.62 -3.64 -1.56
CA ARG A 293 25.31 -3.24 -2.79
C ARG A 293 26.40 -2.19 -2.55
N PHE A 294 26.40 -1.49 -1.41
CA PHE A 294 27.47 -0.57 -1.03
C PHE A 294 28.84 -1.26 -0.93
N VAL A 295 28.87 -2.48 -0.37
CA VAL A 295 30.10 -3.27 -0.25
C VAL A 295 30.32 -4.20 -1.46
N SER A 296 29.54 -4.04 -2.53
CA SER A 296 29.73 -4.83 -3.76
C SER A 296 31.11 -4.58 -4.37
N PRO A 297 31.68 -5.56 -5.10
CA PRO A 297 32.95 -5.37 -5.80
C PRO A 297 32.95 -4.16 -6.73
N MET A 298 31.81 -3.87 -7.37
CA MET A 298 31.66 -2.72 -8.27
C MET A 298 31.74 -1.41 -7.50
N THR A 299 30.93 -1.22 -6.45
CA THR A 299 30.95 0.00 -5.64
C THR A 299 32.32 0.25 -5.00
N VAL A 300 32.94 -0.82 -4.45
CA VAL A 300 34.29 -0.75 -3.88
C VAL A 300 35.32 -0.33 -4.93
N ALA A 301 35.27 -0.90 -6.14
CA ALA A 301 36.18 -0.53 -7.22
C ALA A 301 35.98 0.91 -7.68
N THR A 302 34.73 1.36 -7.80
CA THR A 302 34.38 2.73 -8.18
C THR A 302 34.89 3.74 -7.16
N LEU A 303 34.64 3.53 -5.86
CA LEU A 303 35.13 4.40 -4.78
C LEU A 303 36.66 4.44 -4.74
N ARG A 304 37.31 3.28 -4.91
CA ARG A 304 38.78 3.17 -4.93
C ARG A 304 39.40 3.95 -6.10
N THR A 305 38.79 3.87 -7.29
CA THR A 305 39.30 4.61 -8.45
C THR A 305 39.03 6.09 -8.30
N TRP A 306 37.82 6.47 -7.87
CA TRP A 306 37.43 7.85 -7.63
C TRP A 306 38.35 8.52 -6.60
N GLY A 307 38.55 7.91 -5.42
CA GLY A 307 39.41 8.47 -4.36
C GLY A 307 40.89 8.65 -4.73
N LYS A 308 41.34 8.10 -5.86
CA LYS A 308 42.70 8.26 -6.40
C LYS A 308 42.82 9.38 -7.44
N LEU A 309 41.71 9.91 -7.97
CA LEU A 309 41.80 10.97 -8.98
C LEU A 309 42.28 12.28 -8.32
N SER A 310 43.21 12.95 -8.99
CA SER A 310 43.82 14.21 -8.51
C SER A 310 42.81 15.36 -8.44
N ASN A 311 41.70 15.26 -9.16
CA ASN A 311 40.66 16.28 -9.25
C ASN A 311 39.40 15.94 -8.45
N THR A 312 39.52 15.09 -7.42
CA THR A 312 38.43 14.89 -6.45
C THR A 312 38.54 15.88 -5.30
N THR A 313 37.43 16.09 -4.59
CA THR A 313 37.40 16.85 -3.34
C THR A 313 37.85 16.02 -2.13
N LEU A 314 37.96 14.69 -2.28
CA LEU A 314 38.28 13.77 -1.20
C LEU A 314 39.18 12.63 -1.68
N HIS A 315 40.46 12.72 -1.33
CA HIS A 315 41.42 11.64 -1.54
C HIS A 315 41.22 10.54 -0.50
N MET A 316 41.04 9.30 -0.95
CA MET A 316 40.89 8.17 -0.04
C MET A 316 41.36 6.85 -0.64
N SER A 317 41.75 5.94 0.24
CA SER A 317 41.93 4.52 -0.02
C SER A 317 40.70 3.75 0.43
N PHE A 318 40.15 2.94 -0.46
CA PHE A 318 38.99 2.08 -0.21
C PHE A 318 39.28 0.69 -0.75
N ARG A 319 39.22 -0.35 0.10
CA ARG A 319 39.52 -1.73 -0.29
C ARG A 319 38.67 -2.72 0.49
N ARG A 320 38.15 -3.75 -0.18
CA ARG A 320 37.55 -4.91 0.47
C ARG A 320 38.46 -6.13 0.35
N GLN A 321 38.61 -6.88 1.43
CA GLN A 321 39.27 -8.18 1.45
C GLN A 321 38.42 -9.13 2.30
N GLN A 322 37.78 -10.11 1.65
CA GLN A 322 36.82 -11.00 2.30
C GLN A 322 35.73 -10.20 3.04
N ARG A 323 35.56 -10.46 4.34
CA ARG A 323 34.63 -9.80 5.27
C ARG A 323 35.20 -8.54 5.92
N ASN A 324 36.27 -7.96 5.37
CA ASN A 324 36.87 -6.75 5.92
C ASN A 324 36.85 -5.64 4.87
N LEU A 325 36.31 -4.49 5.26
CA LEU A 325 36.38 -3.24 4.53
C LEU A 325 37.47 -2.36 5.17
N TYR A 326 38.39 -1.88 4.35
CA TYR A 326 39.50 -1.02 4.73
C TYR A 326 39.29 0.37 4.11
N ILE A 327 39.24 1.40 4.95
CA ILE A 327 39.02 2.79 4.54
C ILE A 327 40.07 3.68 5.20
N GLY A 328 40.68 4.59 4.46
CA GLY A 328 41.62 5.57 5.00
C GLY A 328 41.93 6.65 3.98
N PHE A 329 42.81 7.60 4.32
CA PHE A 329 43.32 8.56 3.34
C PHE A 329 44.40 7.93 2.45
N GLU A 330 45.21 7.02 3.03
CA GLU A 330 46.30 6.32 2.37
C GLU A 330 46.15 4.79 2.54
N PRO A 331 46.72 3.98 1.62
CA PRO A 331 46.68 2.52 1.72
C PRO A 331 47.25 1.95 3.02
N GLU A 332 48.28 2.58 3.57
CA GLU A 332 49.00 2.16 4.78
C GLU A 332 48.23 2.56 6.06
N HIS A 333 47.39 3.59 5.98
CA HIS A 333 46.67 4.19 7.10
C HIS A 333 45.16 3.91 7.04
N CYS A 334 44.78 2.67 6.70
CA CYS A 334 43.39 2.25 6.65
C CYS A 334 42.88 1.71 7.99
N VAL A 335 41.66 2.10 8.37
CA VAL A 335 40.92 1.45 9.46
C VAL A 335 40.14 0.25 8.92
N ARG A 336 40.12 -0.83 9.70
CA ARG A 336 39.34 -2.05 9.41
C ARG A 336 37.91 -1.91 9.94
N ILE A 337 36.96 -2.24 9.09
CA ILE A 337 35.54 -2.41 9.43
C ILE A 337 35.16 -3.84 9.03
N GLU A 338 34.69 -4.61 9.99
CA GLU A 338 34.25 -5.98 9.75
C GLU A 338 32.83 -5.97 9.15
N ILE A 339 32.61 -6.84 8.18
CA ILE A 339 31.30 -7.12 7.57
C ILE A 339 30.74 -8.35 8.31
N PRO A 340 29.66 -8.20 9.10
CA PRO A 340 29.04 -9.31 9.82
C PRO A 340 28.58 -10.41 8.88
N GLU A 341 28.60 -11.66 9.34
CA GLU A 341 28.29 -12.84 8.53
C GLU A 341 26.83 -12.85 8.08
N GLU A 342 25.96 -12.30 8.94
CA GLU A 342 24.54 -12.14 8.74
C GLU A 342 24.26 -11.31 7.48
N MET A 343 25.13 -10.35 7.14
CA MET A 343 25.01 -9.57 5.90
C MET A 343 25.29 -10.39 4.63
N GLU A 344 25.93 -11.55 4.73
CA GLU A 344 26.24 -12.39 3.58
C GLU A 344 25.21 -13.52 3.39
N ARG A 345 24.29 -13.71 4.34
CA ARG A 345 23.20 -14.70 4.23
C ARG A 345 22.29 -14.40 3.04
N THR A 346 21.74 -15.44 2.42
CA THR A 346 20.74 -15.29 1.34
C THR A 346 19.49 -14.59 1.90
N LEU A 347 18.97 -13.60 1.17
CA LEU A 347 17.72 -12.93 1.56
C LEU A 347 16.55 -13.91 1.41
N PRO A 348 15.71 -14.07 2.45
CA PRO A 348 14.54 -14.94 2.35
C PRO A 348 13.52 -14.34 1.38
N MET A 349 12.78 -15.20 0.70
CA MET A 349 11.69 -14.78 -0.19
C MET A 349 10.38 -14.68 0.58
N LEU A 350 9.69 -13.55 0.43
CA LEU A 350 8.36 -13.38 1.00
C LEU A 350 7.33 -14.20 0.19
N PRO A 351 6.48 -15.02 0.83
CA PRO A 351 5.50 -15.83 0.11
C PRO A 351 4.47 -14.95 -0.60
N ARG A 352 4.07 -15.30 -1.83
CA ARG A 352 3.03 -14.60 -2.60
C ARG A 352 1.67 -14.70 -1.91
N LEU A 353 0.84 -13.66 -2.01
CA LEU A 353 -0.55 -13.76 -1.56
C LEU A 353 -1.30 -14.72 -2.48
N ALA A 354 -2.26 -15.47 -1.95
CA ALA A 354 -3.12 -16.35 -2.75
C ALA A 354 -3.98 -15.61 -3.81
N ASN A 355 -4.05 -14.27 -3.74
CA ASN A 355 -4.88 -13.42 -4.59
C ASN A 355 -4.07 -12.32 -5.34
N GLU A 356 -2.74 -12.42 -5.36
CA GLU A 356 -1.84 -11.63 -6.21
C GLU A 356 -1.35 -12.50 -7.36
#